data_AF-A0A9R0YLV2-F1
#
_entry.id   AF-A0A9R0YLV2-F1
#
_cell.length_a   1.000
_cell.length_b   1.000
_cell.length_c   1.000
_cell.angle_alpha   90.00
_cell.angle_beta   90.00
_cell.angle_gamma   90.00
#
_symmetry.space_group_name_H-M   'P 1'
#
loop_
_entity.id
_entity.type
_entity.pdbx_description
1 polymer ?
#
loop_
_entity_poly.entity_id
_entity_poly.type
_entity_poly.pdbx_seq_one_letter_code
_entity_poly.pdbx_strand_id
1 'polypeptide(L)'
;MTSKVANSSGSDNAEAKLSPSGLPVREVPGGYGVPFLSPLRDRLDYYYFQGAEEYFRSRIARNGGATVLRVNMPPGPFITADSRVVAFLDARSFSVLLDDAKVDKTDTLDGTFMPSVALFGGYRPLAFLDAADPRHAALKRVMISLAAARMHHVAPAFRTAFGAVFDAADAGLGDGPVQFNKLNEHHMFDFTCSALFGGTPPSKAMGDGAVTKAIKWLGVQLHPLASKIIKPWLLEDLLLHTFRLPPLLVRRDYADLTAYFAEAAAGFLNDADKAQSGISRDELLHNIVFTAIFNASGG
;
A
#
# COMPACT_ATOMS: atom_id res chain seq x y z
N MET A 1 0.56 17.46 -77.73
CA MET A 1 0.70 18.03 -76.37
C MET A 1 -0.50 17.59 -75.56
N THR A 2 -0.35 16.54 -74.77
CA THR A 2 -1.33 16.00 -73.79
C THR A 2 -0.54 14.99 -72.96
N SER A 3 -0.01 15.42 -71.82
CA SER A 3 -0.55 15.27 -70.46
C SER A 3 -0.01 14.02 -69.76
N LYS A 4 0.67 14.28 -68.64
CA LYS A 4 1.31 13.35 -67.71
C LYS A 4 0.32 12.33 -67.16
N VAL A 5 0.73 11.07 -67.08
CA VAL A 5 0.17 10.09 -66.13
C VAL A 5 1.04 10.14 -64.88
N ALA A 6 0.46 10.59 -63.78
CA ALA A 6 1.07 10.55 -62.46
C ALA A 6 0.85 9.15 -61.86
N ASN A 7 1.94 8.50 -61.45
CA ASN A 7 1.88 7.36 -60.54
C ASN A 7 1.47 7.89 -59.15
N SER A 8 0.21 7.71 -58.77
CA SER A 8 -0.20 7.82 -57.38
C SER A 8 0.25 6.56 -56.63
N SER A 9 1.21 6.76 -55.74
CA SER A 9 1.60 5.82 -54.69
C SER A 9 0.38 5.37 -53.89
N GLY A 10 0.17 4.06 -53.81
CA GLY A 10 -0.85 3.44 -52.98
C GLY A 10 -0.70 3.92 -51.53
N SER A 11 -1.71 4.60 -51.03
CA SER A 11 -1.94 4.77 -49.61
C SER A 11 -2.42 3.42 -49.07
N ASP A 12 -1.56 2.73 -48.34
CA ASP A 12 -1.94 1.58 -47.52
C ASP A 12 -2.94 2.06 -46.46
N ASN A 13 -4.22 2.03 -46.81
CA ASN A 13 -5.34 2.14 -45.89
C ASN A 13 -5.43 0.81 -45.12
N ALA A 14 -4.57 0.62 -44.13
CA ALA A 14 -4.76 -0.42 -43.15
C ALA A 14 -6.01 -0.07 -42.33
N GLU A 15 -7.12 -0.80 -42.57
CA GLU A 15 -8.36 -0.65 -41.80
C GLU A 15 -8.05 -0.67 -40.30
N ALA A 16 -8.46 0.39 -39.60
CA ALA A 16 -8.23 0.51 -38.17
C ALA A 16 -8.95 -0.64 -37.45
N LYS A 17 -8.18 -1.56 -36.85
CA LYS A 17 -8.74 -2.67 -36.08
C LYS A 17 -9.59 -2.13 -34.94
N LEU A 18 -10.88 -2.42 -34.94
CA LEU A 18 -11.80 -2.03 -33.88
C LEU A 18 -11.87 -3.11 -32.80
N SER A 19 -12.02 -2.67 -31.55
CA SER A 19 -12.37 -3.53 -30.42
C SER A 19 -13.83 -3.99 -30.52
N PRO A 20 -14.26 -5.01 -29.73
CA PRO A 20 -15.67 -5.38 -29.62
C PRO A 20 -16.59 -4.22 -29.22
N SER A 21 -16.04 -3.20 -28.54
CA SER A 21 -16.76 -1.97 -28.17
C SER A 21 -16.74 -0.87 -29.25
N GLY A 22 -16.25 -1.16 -30.45
CA GLY A 22 -16.16 -0.19 -31.55
C GLY A 22 -15.07 0.87 -31.40
N LEU A 23 -14.21 0.78 -30.38
CA LEU A 23 -13.07 1.69 -30.21
C LEU A 23 -11.89 1.26 -31.07
N PRO A 24 -11.12 2.21 -31.65
CA PRO A 24 -9.90 1.90 -32.37
C PRO A 24 -8.87 1.29 -31.43
N VAL A 25 -8.34 0.12 -31.80
CA VAL A 25 -7.24 -0.54 -31.09
C VAL A 25 -5.95 0.21 -31.42
N ARG A 26 -5.22 0.59 -30.37
CA ARG A 26 -3.93 1.29 -30.48
C ARG A 26 -2.89 0.52 -29.68
N GLU A 27 -1.64 0.62 -30.10
CA GLU A 27 -0.53 0.22 -29.24
C GLU A 27 -0.49 1.11 -28.00
N VAL A 28 -0.19 0.53 -26.83
CA VAL A 28 -0.03 1.30 -25.59
C VAL A 28 1.25 2.14 -25.69
N PRO A 29 1.15 3.48 -25.72
CA PRO A 29 2.31 4.35 -25.88
C PRO A 29 3.15 4.43 -24.59
N GLY A 30 4.30 5.10 -24.67
CA GLY A 30 5.33 5.12 -23.63
C GLY A 30 6.39 4.03 -23.83
N GLY A 31 7.24 3.84 -22.83
CA GLY A 31 8.34 2.88 -22.92
C GLY A 31 9.11 2.76 -21.61
N TYR A 32 9.93 1.70 -21.52
CA TYR A 32 10.70 1.37 -20.31
C TYR A 32 12.16 1.82 -20.39
N GLY A 33 12.61 2.28 -21.57
CA GLY A 33 13.96 2.79 -21.81
C GLY A 33 15.05 1.71 -21.68
N VAL A 34 16.22 2.12 -21.21
CA VAL A 34 17.39 1.25 -21.06
C VAL A 34 17.26 0.49 -19.73
N PRO A 35 17.39 -0.86 -19.73
CA PRO A 35 17.35 -1.65 -18.50
C PRO A 35 18.28 -1.11 -17.43
N PHE A 36 17.89 -1.22 -16.16
CA PHE A 36 18.59 -0.69 -14.98
C PHE A 36 18.64 0.85 -14.88
N LEU A 37 19.10 1.55 -15.93
CA LEU A 37 19.27 3.01 -15.92
C LEU A 37 17.95 3.78 -15.95
N SER A 38 17.01 3.35 -16.81
CA SER A 38 15.72 4.04 -16.94
C SER A 38 14.84 3.89 -15.69
N PRO A 39 14.69 2.70 -15.06
CA PRO A 39 14.00 2.58 -13.79
C PRO A 39 14.59 3.45 -12.67
N LEU A 40 15.92 3.53 -12.58
CA LEU A 40 16.59 4.41 -11.61
C LEU A 40 16.24 5.88 -11.87
N ARG A 41 16.38 6.35 -13.12
CA ARG A 41 16.02 7.72 -13.48
C ARG A 41 14.55 8.01 -13.22
N ASP A 42 13.65 7.11 -13.62
CA ASP A 42 12.22 7.27 -13.43
C ASP A 42 11.84 7.31 -11.94
N ARG A 43 12.51 6.52 -11.09
CA ARG A 43 12.37 6.59 -9.64
C ARG A 43 12.78 7.96 -9.08
N LEU A 44 13.90 8.50 -9.54
CA LEU A 44 14.36 9.83 -9.11
C LEU A 44 13.43 10.95 -9.58
N ASP A 45 12.91 10.86 -10.80
CA ASP A 45 11.86 11.77 -11.29
C ASP A 45 10.61 11.67 -10.41
N TYR A 46 10.18 10.45 -10.08
CA TYR A 46 8.98 10.19 -9.27
C TYR A 46 9.10 10.77 -7.85
N TYR A 47 10.21 10.56 -7.15
CA TYR A 47 10.34 11.01 -5.75
C TYR A 47 10.89 12.43 -5.60
N TYR A 48 11.83 12.85 -6.45
CA TYR A 48 12.68 14.01 -6.17
C TYR A 48 12.56 15.14 -7.18
N PHE A 49 12.63 14.84 -8.48
CA PHE A 49 12.77 15.89 -9.50
C PHE A 49 11.44 16.40 -10.04
N GLN A 50 10.41 15.55 -10.11
CA GLN A 50 9.06 15.93 -10.58
C GLN A 50 8.02 15.77 -9.46
N GLY A 51 8.06 14.65 -8.75
CA GLY A 51 6.96 14.23 -7.87
C GLY A 51 5.93 13.38 -8.63
N ALA A 52 5.18 12.55 -7.90
CA ALA A 52 4.27 11.55 -8.47
C ALA A 52 3.24 12.13 -9.47
N GLU A 53 2.62 13.27 -9.15
CA GLU A 53 1.59 13.88 -10.00
C GLU A 53 2.18 14.37 -11.33
N GLU A 54 3.29 15.10 -11.28
CA GLU A 54 3.95 15.62 -12.49
C GLU A 54 4.65 14.51 -13.29
N TYR A 55 5.11 13.46 -12.62
CA TYR A 55 5.63 12.25 -13.26
C TYR A 55 4.63 11.67 -14.26
N PHE A 56 3.35 11.54 -13.86
CA PHE A 56 2.31 11.05 -14.74
C PHE A 56 1.82 12.11 -15.74
N ARG A 57 1.57 13.35 -15.31
CA ARG A 57 1.08 14.43 -16.21
C ARG A 57 2.02 14.69 -17.38
N SER A 58 3.32 14.77 -17.11
CA SER A 58 4.32 14.98 -18.17
C SER A 58 4.36 13.84 -19.18
N ARG A 59 4.13 12.59 -18.75
CA ARG A 59 4.08 11.40 -19.63
C ARG A 59 2.79 11.35 -20.43
N ILE A 60 1.65 11.76 -19.88
CA ILE A 60 0.40 11.93 -20.64
C ILE A 60 0.59 12.96 -21.75
N ALA A 61 1.15 14.14 -21.42
CA ALA A 61 1.36 15.21 -22.39
C ALA A 61 2.31 14.79 -23.53
N ARG A 62 3.42 14.11 -23.22
CA ARG A 62 4.38 13.60 -24.21
C ARG A 62 3.81 12.51 -25.12
N ASN A 63 2.80 11.77 -24.66
CA ASN A 63 2.16 10.68 -25.42
C ASN A 63 0.78 11.10 -25.97
N GLY A 64 0.62 12.38 -26.34
CA GLY A 64 -0.56 12.87 -27.06
C GLY A 64 -1.86 12.80 -26.26
N GLY A 65 -1.79 12.90 -24.93
CA GLY A 65 -2.96 12.83 -24.06
C GLY A 65 -3.40 11.41 -23.70
N ALA A 66 -2.62 10.38 -24.03
CA ALA A 66 -2.94 9.01 -23.66
C ALA A 66 -2.93 8.80 -22.14
N THR A 67 -3.98 8.20 -21.61
CA THR A 67 -4.16 7.88 -20.18
C THR A 67 -3.84 6.43 -19.84
N VAL A 68 -3.48 5.63 -20.84
CA VAL A 68 -2.96 4.26 -20.67
C VAL A 68 -1.52 4.24 -21.19
N LEU A 69 -0.54 4.02 -20.32
CA LEU A 69 0.88 4.28 -20.62
C LEU A 69 1.81 3.19 -20.11
N ARG A 70 2.82 2.81 -20.89
CA ARG A 70 3.98 2.04 -20.40
C ARG A 70 4.94 2.95 -19.65
N VAL A 71 5.19 2.64 -18.37
CA VAL A 71 6.09 3.42 -17.49
C VAL A 71 6.85 2.50 -16.54
N ASN A 72 7.98 2.96 -16.00
CA ASN A 72 8.61 2.32 -14.85
C ASN A 72 8.04 2.89 -13.55
N MET A 73 7.83 2.06 -12.53
CA MET A 73 7.49 2.49 -11.18
C MET A 73 8.61 2.17 -10.19
N PRO A 74 8.80 3.02 -9.15
CA PRO A 74 9.59 2.64 -7.98
C PRO A 74 9.18 1.28 -7.40
N PRO A 75 10.05 0.59 -6.64
CA PRO A 75 11.34 1.06 -6.10
C PRO A 75 12.59 0.56 -6.84
N GLY A 76 12.47 0.10 -8.10
CA GLY A 76 13.58 -0.54 -8.82
C GLY A 76 14.86 0.31 -8.91
N PRO A 77 16.03 -0.32 -9.16
CA PRO A 77 16.16 -1.69 -9.69
C PRO A 77 16.54 -2.78 -8.67
N PHE A 78 16.98 -2.44 -7.46
CA PHE A 78 17.54 -3.44 -6.53
C PHE A 78 16.48 -4.10 -5.63
N ILE A 79 15.38 -3.39 -5.33
CA ILE A 79 14.31 -3.90 -4.45
C ILE A 79 13.29 -4.74 -5.23
N THR A 80 13.00 -4.34 -6.48
CA THR A 80 12.13 -5.06 -7.42
C THR A 80 12.93 -5.47 -8.65
N ALA A 81 12.71 -6.70 -9.12
CA ALA A 81 13.30 -7.21 -10.34
C ALA A 81 12.65 -6.65 -11.61
N ASP A 82 11.41 -6.15 -11.52
CA ASP A 82 10.67 -5.62 -12.65
C ASP A 82 9.85 -4.37 -12.28
N SER A 83 10.36 -3.20 -12.67
CA SER A 83 9.68 -1.92 -12.49
C SER A 83 8.63 -1.62 -13.56
N ARG A 84 8.50 -2.45 -14.59
CA ARG A 84 7.69 -2.13 -15.77
C ARG A 84 6.21 -2.33 -15.48
N VAL A 85 5.42 -1.28 -15.68
CA VAL A 85 3.95 -1.35 -15.55
C VAL A 85 3.24 -0.77 -16.77
N VAL A 86 1.95 -1.03 -16.86
CA VAL A 86 1.02 -0.25 -17.68
C VAL A 86 0.14 0.56 -16.73
N ALA A 87 0.30 1.88 -16.73
CA ALA A 87 -0.47 2.78 -15.89
C ALA A 87 -1.85 3.03 -16.51
N PHE A 88 -2.90 2.97 -15.68
CA PHE A 88 -4.27 3.34 -16.02
C PHE A 88 -4.65 4.63 -15.28
N LEU A 89 -4.70 5.73 -16.02
CA LEU A 89 -4.78 7.11 -15.48
C LEU A 89 -6.12 7.78 -15.79
N ASP A 90 -7.14 6.99 -16.14
CA ASP A 90 -8.52 7.43 -16.30
C ASP A 90 -9.49 6.43 -15.66
N ALA A 91 -10.69 6.89 -15.27
CA ALA A 91 -11.64 6.08 -14.52
C ALA A 91 -12.11 4.82 -15.28
N ARG A 92 -12.15 4.86 -16.62
CA ARG A 92 -12.62 3.73 -17.42
C ARG A 92 -11.57 2.63 -17.45
N SER A 93 -10.31 2.96 -17.75
CA SER A 93 -9.22 1.98 -17.73
C SER A 93 -8.93 1.46 -16.32
N PHE A 94 -8.99 2.32 -15.31
CA PHE A 94 -8.73 1.95 -13.91
C PHE A 94 -9.65 0.84 -13.40
N SER A 95 -10.92 0.82 -13.84
CA SER A 95 -11.91 -0.20 -13.42
C SER A 95 -11.47 -1.65 -13.69
N VAL A 96 -10.54 -1.88 -14.63
CA VAL A 96 -9.98 -3.20 -14.91
C VAL A 96 -9.27 -3.79 -13.68
N LEU A 97 -8.66 -2.96 -12.83
CA LEU A 97 -7.95 -3.40 -11.62
C LEU A 97 -8.88 -3.96 -10.53
N LEU A 98 -10.20 -3.76 -10.68
CA LEU A 98 -11.21 -4.24 -9.73
C LEU A 98 -11.75 -5.63 -10.09
N ASP A 99 -11.45 -6.12 -11.30
CA ASP A 99 -11.96 -7.38 -11.81
C ASP A 99 -10.95 -8.51 -11.57
N ASP A 100 -11.15 -9.27 -10.49
CA ASP A 100 -10.27 -10.39 -10.08
C ASP A 100 -10.18 -11.50 -11.15
N ALA A 101 -11.10 -11.56 -12.13
CA ALA A 101 -10.98 -12.50 -13.25
C ALA A 101 -9.97 -12.04 -14.31
N LYS A 102 -9.52 -10.78 -14.26
CA LYS A 102 -8.59 -10.17 -15.21
C LYS A 102 -7.22 -9.85 -14.62
N VAL A 103 -7.13 -9.66 -13.31
CA VAL A 103 -5.91 -9.27 -12.63
C VAL A 103 -5.57 -10.23 -11.50
N ASP A 104 -4.33 -10.70 -11.48
CA ASP A 104 -3.75 -11.40 -10.33
C ASP A 104 -3.26 -10.36 -9.32
N LYS A 105 -3.72 -10.48 -8.07
CA LYS A 105 -3.39 -9.57 -6.96
C LYS A 105 -2.37 -10.15 -5.99
N THR A 106 -1.75 -11.28 -6.34
CA THR A 106 -0.72 -11.92 -5.51
C THR A 106 0.47 -11.00 -5.33
N ASP A 107 0.82 -10.70 -4.08
CA ASP A 107 2.03 -9.96 -3.70
C ASP A 107 2.09 -8.51 -4.23
N THR A 108 0.97 -7.92 -4.68
CA THR A 108 0.95 -6.60 -5.35
C THR A 108 0.46 -5.43 -4.50
N LEU A 109 0.19 -5.60 -3.21
CA LEU A 109 -0.31 -4.52 -2.33
C LEU A 109 0.57 -3.27 -2.39
N ASP A 110 1.89 -3.48 -2.31
CA ASP A 110 2.90 -2.41 -2.32
C ASP A 110 3.45 -2.13 -3.75
N GLY A 111 2.76 -2.64 -4.78
CA GLY A 111 3.12 -2.48 -6.18
C GLY A 111 4.05 -3.58 -6.68
N THR A 112 5.24 -3.22 -7.16
CA THR A 112 6.16 -4.13 -7.86
C THR A 112 7.06 -4.94 -6.91
N PHE A 113 6.84 -4.86 -5.61
CA PHE A 113 7.58 -5.60 -4.60
C PHE A 113 6.67 -6.02 -3.45
N MET A 114 7.11 -7.04 -2.71
CA MET A 114 6.53 -7.45 -1.44
C MET A 114 7.62 -7.39 -0.36
N PRO A 115 7.33 -6.83 0.82
CA PRO A 115 8.19 -6.95 1.98
C PRO A 115 8.47 -8.41 2.36
N SER A 116 9.57 -8.67 3.07
CA SER A 116 9.89 -10.03 3.52
C SER A 116 8.83 -10.56 4.47
N VAL A 117 8.39 -11.81 4.28
CA VAL A 117 7.48 -12.51 5.22
C VAL A 117 8.03 -12.63 6.64
N ALA A 118 9.34 -12.42 6.85
CA ALA A 118 9.92 -12.33 8.19
C ALA A 118 9.38 -11.13 9.00
N LEU A 119 8.77 -10.14 8.35
CA LEU A 119 8.05 -9.02 8.99
C LEU A 119 6.63 -9.40 9.43
N PHE A 120 6.16 -10.60 9.06
CA PHE A 120 4.77 -11.07 9.16
C PHE A 120 4.65 -12.42 9.89
N GLY A 121 5.63 -12.75 10.74
CA GLY A 121 5.67 -14.05 11.41
C GLY A 121 5.94 -15.24 10.50
N GLY A 122 6.39 -15.00 9.26
CA GLY A 122 6.60 -16.04 8.25
C GLY A 122 5.38 -16.32 7.37
N TYR A 123 4.25 -15.66 7.61
CA TYR A 123 3.04 -15.80 6.80
C TYR A 123 2.94 -14.73 5.72
N ARG A 124 2.20 -15.02 4.65
CA ARG A 124 1.78 -14.02 3.68
C ARG A 124 0.48 -13.37 4.17
N PRO A 125 0.45 -12.07 4.50
CA PRO A 125 -0.75 -11.41 4.98
C PRO A 125 -1.88 -11.48 3.97
N LEU A 126 -3.13 -11.48 4.45
CA LEU A 126 -4.35 -11.45 3.64
C LEU A 126 -4.29 -10.42 2.51
N ALA A 127 -3.74 -9.24 2.78
CA ALA A 127 -3.68 -8.14 1.83
C ALA A 127 -2.77 -8.42 0.61
N PHE A 128 -1.89 -9.43 0.68
CA PHE A 128 -1.04 -9.89 -0.42
C PHE A 128 -1.56 -11.17 -1.07
N LEU A 129 -2.71 -11.71 -0.65
CA LEU A 129 -3.31 -12.90 -1.24
C LEU A 129 -4.25 -12.51 -2.39
N ASP A 130 -4.10 -13.20 -3.51
CA ASP A 130 -5.09 -13.17 -4.57
C ASP A 130 -6.41 -13.84 -4.13
N ALA A 131 -7.52 -13.42 -4.75
CA ALA A 131 -8.84 -13.96 -4.44
C ALA A 131 -8.97 -15.47 -4.74
N ALA A 132 -8.15 -16.01 -5.65
CA ALA A 132 -8.07 -17.43 -5.96
C ALA A 132 -7.35 -18.26 -4.87
N ASP A 133 -6.58 -17.63 -3.97
CA ASP A 133 -5.99 -18.34 -2.83
C ASP A 133 -7.10 -18.74 -1.83
N PRO A 134 -7.26 -20.03 -1.50
CA PRO A 134 -8.34 -20.48 -0.61
C PRO A 134 -8.27 -19.84 0.79
N ARG A 135 -7.09 -19.40 1.24
CA ARG A 135 -6.92 -18.71 2.52
C ARG A 135 -7.47 -17.30 2.49
N HIS A 136 -7.48 -16.63 1.32
CA HIS A 136 -7.95 -15.24 1.21
C HIS A 136 -9.41 -15.13 1.68
N ALA A 137 -10.30 -15.98 1.16
CA ALA A 137 -11.72 -15.93 1.54
C ALA A 137 -11.94 -16.22 3.04
N ALA A 138 -11.18 -17.16 3.60
CA ALA A 138 -11.29 -17.55 5.00
C ALA A 138 -10.75 -16.46 5.94
N LEU A 139 -9.54 -15.93 5.70
CA LEU A 139 -8.96 -14.82 6.46
C LEU A 139 -9.81 -13.55 6.36
N LYS A 140 -10.30 -13.21 5.16
CA LYS A 140 -11.16 -12.04 4.96
C LYS A 140 -12.47 -12.15 5.73
N ARG A 141 -13.07 -13.35 5.77
CA ARG A 141 -14.27 -13.60 6.57
C ARG A 141 -14.01 -13.36 8.05
N VAL A 142 -12.88 -13.82 8.58
CA VAL A 142 -12.49 -13.56 9.99
C VAL A 142 -12.42 -12.06 10.25
N MET A 143 -11.71 -11.29 9.43
CA MET A 143 -11.56 -9.84 9.64
C MET A 143 -12.90 -9.09 9.53
N ILE A 144 -13.77 -9.49 8.61
CA ILE A 144 -15.13 -8.92 8.50
C ILE A 144 -15.96 -9.27 9.73
N SER A 145 -15.90 -10.51 10.21
CA SER A 145 -16.61 -10.94 11.43
C SER A 145 -16.13 -10.17 12.67
N LEU A 146 -14.83 -9.90 12.79
CA LEU A 146 -14.29 -9.02 13.83
C LEU A 146 -14.91 -7.63 13.77
N ALA A 147 -14.85 -6.97 12.61
CA ALA A 147 -15.39 -5.62 12.43
C ALA A 147 -16.90 -5.57 12.73
N ALA A 148 -17.65 -6.56 12.24
CA ALA A 148 -19.09 -6.67 12.47
C ALA A 148 -19.43 -6.85 13.96
N ALA A 149 -18.73 -7.73 14.67
CA ALA A 149 -18.94 -7.97 16.10
C ALA A 149 -18.63 -6.74 16.97
N ARG A 150 -17.81 -5.82 16.45
CA ARG A 150 -17.26 -4.68 17.20
C ARG A 150 -17.85 -3.33 16.80
N MET A 151 -18.73 -3.27 15.80
CA MET A 151 -19.26 -2.02 15.25
C MET A 151 -19.84 -1.06 16.31
N HIS A 152 -20.51 -1.60 17.35
CA HIS A 152 -21.13 -0.81 18.41
C HIS A 152 -20.12 -0.14 19.35
N HIS A 153 -18.85 -0.58 19.33
CA HIS A 153 -17.76 -0.03 20.14
C HIS A 153 -17.01 1.10 19.44
N VAL A 154 -17.17 1.26 18.11
CA VAL A 154 -16.45 2.26 17.32
C VAL A 154 -16.80 3.67 17.78
N ALA A 155 -18.09 4.02 17.86
CA ALA A 155 -18.50 5.38 18.22
C ALA A 155 -18.08 5.78 19.65
N PRO A 156 -18.25 4.94 20.70
CA PRO A 156 -17.71 5.23 22.02
C PRO A 156 -16.18 5.37 22.03
N ALA A 157 -15.44 4.44 21.42
CA ALA A 157 -13.97 4.47 21.40
C ALA A 157 -13.45 5.71 20.65
N PHE A 158 -14.10 6.09 19.55
CA PHE A 158 -13.76 7.28 18.77
C PHE A 158 -13.92 8.56 19.61
N ARG A 159 -15.04 8.71 20.31
CA ARG A 159 -15.29 9.86 21.18
C ARG A 159 -14.23 9.97 22.29
N THR A 160 -13.87 8.85 22.90
CA THR A 160 -12.81 8.82 23.93
C THR A 160 -11.46 9.24 23.34
N ALA A 161 -11.07 8.66 22.21
CA ALA A 161 -9.76 8.94 21.61
C ALA A 161 -9.64 10.38 21.10
N PHE A 162 -10.64 10.86 20.35
CA PHE A 162 -10.63 12.25 19.86
C PHE A 162 -10.82 13.27 20.99
N GLY A 163 -11.58 12.95 22.03
CA GLY A 163 -11.62 13.77 23.25
C GLY A 163 -10.21 13.97 23.82
N ALA A 164 -9.45 12.88 23.99
CA ALA A 164 -8.07 12.97 24.46
C ALA A 164 -7.14 13.75 23.51
N VAL A 165 -7.31 13.59 22.19
CA VAL A 165 -6.55 14.39 21.19
C VAL A 165 -6.82 15.89 21.36
N PHE A 166 -8.09 16.27 21.49
CA PHE A 166 -8.48 17.68 21.62
C PHE A 166 -8.09 18.27 22.98
N ASP A 167 -8.25 17.51 24.07
CA ASP A 167 -7.79 17.93 25.40
C ASP A 167 -6.26 18.19 25.39
N ALA A 168 -5.49 17.30 24.77
CA ALA A 168 -4.04 17.46 24.63
C ALA A 168 -3.66 18.63 23.71
N ALA A 169 -4.43 18.87 22.65
CA ALA A 169 -4.22 20.00 21.76
C ALA A 169 -4.51 21.33 22.47
N ASP A 170 -5.64 21.44 23.17
CA ASP A 170 -6.03 22.64 23.91
C ASP A 170 -5.01 22.98 25.01
N ALA A 171 -4.50 21.97 25.71
CA ALA A 171 -3.44 22.15 26.69
C ALA A 171 -2.14 22.70 26.07
N GLY A 172 -1.78 22.25 24.87
CA GLY A 172 -0.55 22.66 24.20
C GLY A 172 -0.64 24.01 23.47
N LEU A 173 -1.84 24.47 23.11
CA LEU A 173 -2.03 25.73 22.37
C LEU A 173 -1.58 26.97 23.16
N GLY A 174 -1.60 26.89 24.49
CA GLY A 174 -1.07 27.96 25.36
C GLY A 174 0.44 28.18 25.18
N ASP A 175 1.17 27.14 24.78
CA ASP A 175 2.63 27.15 24.62
C ASP A 175 3.08 27.34 23.15
N GLY A 176 2.14 27.35 22.21
CA GLY A 176 2.39 27.59 20.79
C GLY A 176 1.70 26.59 19.85
N PRO A 177 2.15 26.50 18.58
CA PRO A 177 1.57 25.59 17.60
C PRO A 177 1.70 24.12 18.01
N VAL A 178 0.59 23.38 17.96
CA VAL A 178 0.53 21.96 18.30
C VAL A 178 0.71 21.08 17.05
N GLN A 179 1.51 20.02 17.18
CA GLN A 179 1.69 19.02 16.14
C GLN A 179 0.55 17.99 16.17
N PHE A 180 -0.59 18.33 15.56
CA PHE A 180 -1.80 17.49 15.57
C PHE A 180 -1.53 16.04 15.16
N ASN A 181 -0.76 15.80 14.09
CA ASN A 181 -0.49 14.45 13.60
C ASN A 181 0.20 13.58 14.66
N LYS A 182 1.13 14.15 15.44
CA LYS A 182 1.82 13.42 16.51
C LYS A 182 0.87 13.02 17.64
N LEU A 183 -0.07 13.90 18.00
CA LEU A 183 -1.11 13.59 19.00
C LEU A 183 -2.08 12.54 18.45
N ASN A 184 -2.54 12.72 17.22
CA ASN A 184 -3.47 11.83 16.56
C ASN A 184 -2.90 10.42 16.41
N GLU A 185 -1.65 10.27 15.95
CA GLU A 185 -0.98 8.96 15.81
C GLU A 185 -1.00 8.17 17.12
N HIS A 186 -0.66 8.83 18.24
CA HIS A 186 -0.65 8.20 19.55
C HIS A 186 -2.03 7.67 19.95
N HIS A 187 -3.07 8.50 19.85
CA HIS A 187 -4.42 8.14 20.27
C HIS A 187 -5.16 7.24 19.27
N MET A 188 -4.79 7.27 17.99
CA MET A 188 -5.41 6.42 16.97
C MET A 188 -5.01 4.95 17.08
N PHE A 189 -3.79 4.65 17.54
CA PHE A 189 -3.44 3.26 17.79
C PHE A 189 -4.25 2.65 18.95
N ASP A 190 -4.44 3.44 20.02
CA ASP A 190 -5.30 3.07 21.14
C ASP A 190 -6.77 2.92 20.74
N PHE A 191 -7.29 3.84 19.94
CA PHE A 191 -8.63 3.78 19.37
C PHE A 191 -8.84 2.50 18.57
N THR A 192 -7.98 2.23 17.59
CA THR A 192 -8.10 1.05 16.72
C THR A 192 -8.15 -0.22 17.55
N CYS A 193 -7.24 -0.36 18.52
CA CYS A 193 -7.21 -1.53 19.37
C CYS A 193 -8.42 -1.62 20.31
N SER A 194 -8.84 -0.51 20.92
CA SER A 194 -10.01 -0.48 21.80
C SER A 194 -11.32 -0.77 21.05
N ALA A 195 -11.45 -0.23 19.84
CA ALA A 195 -12.59 -0.47 18.97
C ALA A 195 -12.65 -1.95 18.54
N LEU A 196 -11.55 -2.49 18.03
CA LEU A 196 -11.53 -3.85 17.47
C LEU A 196 -11.42 -4.97 18.50
N PHE A 197 -10.72 -4.78 19.61
CA PHE A 197 -10.45 -5.86 20.57
C PHE A 197 -11.00 -5.56 21.97
N GLY A 198 -11.16 -4.27 22.29
CA GLY A 198 -11.48 -3.85 23.65
C GLY A 198 -10.29 -4.06 24.57
N GLY A 199 -10.56 -4.19 25.87
CA GLY A 199 -9.51 -4.42 26.86
C GLY A 199 -8.60 -3.21 27.10
N THR A 200 -7.39 -3.49 27.59
CA THR A 200 -6.38 -2.47 27.90
C THR A 200 -5.75 -1.96 26.60
N PRO A 201 -5.76 -0.64 26.33
CA PRO A 201 -5.15 -0.11 25.11
C PRO A 201 -3.61 -0.28 25.11
N PRO A 202 -2.97 -0.28 23.93
CA PRO A 202 -1.52 -0.44 23.80
C PRO A 202 -0.71 0.54 24.65
N SER A 203 -1.08 1.83 24.68
CA SER A 203 -0.37 2.84 25.49
C SER A 203 -0.29 2.46 26.99
N LYS A 204 -1.33 1.80 27.51
CA LYS A 204 -1.38 1.33 28.91
C LYS A 204 -0.70 -0.03 29.09
N ALA A 205 -0.75 -0.91 28.09
CA ALA A 205 -0.21 -2.26 28.18
C ALA A 205 1.32 -2.30 27.99
N MET A 206 1.87 -1.47 27.10
CA MET A 206 3.30 -1.47 26.76
C MET A 206 3.95 -0.08 26.82
N GLY A 207 3.24 0.92 27.36
CA GLY A 207 3.70 2.30 27.52
C GLY A 207 3.60 3.13 26.24
N ASP A 208 3.99 4.41 26.34
CA ASP A 208 3.95 5.39 25.24
C ASP A 208 4.76 4.96 23.99
N GLY A 209 5.68 4.00 24.15
CA GLY A 209 6.44 3.40 23.06
C GLY A 209 5.62 2.50 22.12
N ALA A 210 4.36 2.17 22.45
CA ALA A 210 3.51 1.29 21.66
C ALA A 210 3.35 1.75 20.21
N VAL A 211 2.97 3.01 20.02
CA VAL A 211 2.79 3.61 18.68
C VAL A 211 4.12 3.69 17.92
N THR A 212 5.23 3.94 18.63
CA THR A 212 6.56 4.00 18.01
C THR A 212 6.97 2.62 17.47
N LYS A 213 6.68 1.54 18.19
CA LYS A 213 6.93 0.16 17.71
C LYS A 213 6.13 -0.13 16.44
N ALA A 214 4.85 0.24 16.42
CA ALA A 214 3.96 0.06 15.28
C ALA A 214 4.44 0.85 14.05
N ILE A 215 4.72 2.14 14.20
CA ILE A 215 5.24 3.01 13.13
C ILE A 215 6.59 2.51 12.62
N LYS A 216 7.49 2.09 13.50
CA LYS A 216 8.79 1.56 13.10
C LYS A 216 8.66 0.26 12.30
N TRP A 217 7.75 -0.64 12.71
CA TRP A 217 7.43 -1.85 11.95
C TRP A 217 6.87 -1.52 10.56
N LEU A 218 5.97 -0.54 10.43
CA LEU A 218 5.48 -0.04 9.14
C LEU A 218 6.60 0.57 8.29
N GLY A 219 7.44 1.41 8.89
CA GLY A 219 8.55 2.07 8.21
C GLY A 219 9.53 1.09 7.58
N VAL A 220 9.83 -0.03 8.25
CA VAL A 220 10.69 -1.10 7.69
C VAL A 220 10.04 -1.84 6.51
N GLN A 221 8.72 -1.80 6.35
CA GLN A 221 8.03 -2.38 5.19
C GLN A 221 7.94 -1.38 4.04
N LEU A 222 7.53 -0.15 4.35
CA LEU A 222 7.12 0.87 3.40
C LEU A 222 8.24 1.86 3.04
N HIS A 223 9.44 1.70 3.59
CA HIS A 223 10.59 2.54 3.22
C HIS A 223 10.80 2.68 1.70
N PRO A 224 10.55 1.68 0.84
CA PRO A 224 10.74 1.84 -0.60
C PRO A 224 9.74 2.82 -1.23
N LEU A 225 8.64 3.14 -0.54
CA LEU A 225 7.55 4.00 -1.00
C LEU A 225 7.60 5.41 -0.38
N ALA A 226 8.26 5.56 0.77
CA ALA A 226 8.38 6.82 1.48
C ALA A 226 9.30 7.81 0.75
N SER A 227 9.00 9.11 0.77
CA SER A 227 9.92 10.11 0.20
C SER A 227 9.84 11.46 0.92
N LYS A 228 10.87 12.28 0.76
CA LYS A 228 10.98 13.65 1.30
C LYS A 228 10.99 13.70 2.84
N ILE A 229 11.50 12.65 3.48
CA ILE A 229 11.66 12.51 4.93
C ILE A 229 13.12 12.62 5.40
N ILE A 230 14.11 12.39 4.52
CA ILE A 230 15.56 12.52 4.80
C ILE A 230 16.18 13.50 3.80
N LYS A 231 17.08 14.37 4.28
CA LYS A 231 17.86 15.30 3.45
C LYS A 231 19.37 15.05 3.62
N PRO A 232 20.18 15.16 2.53
CA PRO A 232 19.79 15.42 1.14
C PRO A 232 19.14 14.18 0.47
N TRP A 233 18.48 14.38 -0.68
CA TRP A 233 17.77 13.29 -1.38
C TRP A 233 18.67 12.09 -1.73
N LEU A 234 19.97 12.30 -1.99
CA LEU A 234 20.91 11.20 -2.24
C LEU A 234 21.02 10.25 -1.05
N LEU A 235 20.97 10.80 0.17
CA LEU A 235 21.01 10.00 1.40
C LEU A 235 19.70 9.22 1.55
N GLU A 236 18.57 9.83 1.22
CA GLU A 236 17.28 9.15 1.25
C GLU A 236 17.20 8.00 0.23
N ASP A 237 17.58 8.25 -1.03
CA ASP A 237 17.54 7.25 -2.10
C ASP A 237 18.45 6.05 -1.78
N LEU A 238 19.62 6.30 -1.19
CA LEU A 238 20.54 5.26 -0.74
C LEU A 238 19.94 4.44 0.42
N LEU A 239 19.40 5.10 1.44
CA LEU A 239 18.93 4.43 2.65
C LEU A 239 17.57 3.74 2.48
N LEU A 240 16.67 4.32 1.69
CA LEU A 240 15.27 3.91 1.62
C LEU A 240 14.89 3.29 0.27
N HIS A 241 15.53 3.65 -0.84
CA HIS A 241 15.09 3.21 -2.17
C HIS A 241 16.02 2.20 -2.84
N THR A 242 17.20 1.96 -2.27
CA THR A 242 18.21 1.08 -2.88
C THR A 242 18.16 -0.34 -2.32
N PHE A 243 18.12 -0.54 -1.01
CA PHE A 243 18.11 -1.89 -0.43
C PHE A 243 16.98 -2.06 0.56
N ARG A 244 16.48 -3.29 0.71
CA ARG A 244 15.49 -3.64 1.73
C ARG A 244 16.11 -3.50 3.12
N LEU A 245 15.41 -2.81 4.01
CA LEU A 245 15.82 -2.74 5.41
C LEU A 245 15.71 -4.14 6.07
N PRO A 246 16.69 -4.55 6.88
CA PRO A 246 16.69 -5.88 7.46
C PRO A 246 15.58 -6.03 8.51
N PRO A 247 14.76 -7.10 8.47
CA PRO A 247 13.69 -7.35 9.45
C PRO A 247 14.17 -7.41 10.91
N LEU A 248 15.47 -7.68 11.12
CA LEU A 248 16.10 -7.68 12.44
C LEU A 248 15.92 -6.36 13.19
N LEU A 249 15.80 -5.22 12.48
CA LEU A 249 15.62 -3.90 13.09
C LEU A 249 14.35 -3.76 13.92
N VAL A 250 13.32 -4.56 13.60
CA VAL A 250 12.00 -4.50 14.24
C VAL A 250 11.57 -5.83 14.85
N ARG A 251 12.44 -6.85 14.87
CA ARG A 251 12.10 -8.18 15.37
C ARG A 251 11.56 -8.17 16.80
N ARG A 252 12.21 -7.42 17.71
CA ARG A 252 11.76 -7.29 19.11
C ARG A 252 10.47 -6.50 19.21
N ASP A 253 10.39 -5.37 18.51
CA ASP A 253 9.20 -4.52 18.49
C ASP A 253 7.97 -5.29 17.97
N TYR A 254 8.15 -6.09 16.91
CA TYR A 254 7.10 -6.94 16.37
C TYR A 254 6.70 -8.06 17.34
N ALA A 255 7.65 -8.64 18.08
CA ALA A 255 7.35 -9.63 19.11
C ALA A 255 6.51 -9.03 20.25
N ASP A 256 6.85 -7.84 20.71
CA ASP A 256 6.09 -7.12 21.74
C ASP A 256 4.66 -6.82 21.27
N LEU A 257 4.52 -6.32 20.02
CA LEU A 257 3.21 -6.08 19.41
C LEU A 257 2.40 -7.38 19.30
N THR A 258 3.03 -8.45 18.82
CA THR A 258 2.38 -9.76 18.66
C THR A 258 1.90 -10.31 20.01
N ALA A 259 2.70 -10.18 21.07
CA ALA A 259 2.32 -10.59 22.42
C ALA A 259 1.09 -9.82 22.93
N TYR A 260 1.05 -8.51 22.71
CA TYR A 260 -0.12 -7.69 23.03
C TYR A 260 -1.37 -8.14 22.27
N PHE A 261 -1.29 -8.35 20.96
CA PHE A 261 -2.45 -8.80 20.18
C PHE A 261 -2.89 -10.22 20.54
N ALA A 262 -1.96 -11.10 20.93
CA ALA A 262 -2.30 -12.44 21.41
C ALA A 262 -3.17 -12.41 22.67
N GLU A 263 -2.93 -11.44 23.56
CA GLU A 263 -3.73 -11.21 24.76
C GLU A 263 -5.03 -10.44 24.45
N ALA A 264 -4.92 -9.28 23.81
CA ALA A 264 -6.05 -8.39 23.52
C ALA A 264 -7.12 -9.06 22.64
N ALA A 265 -6.69 -9.86 21.65
CA ALA A 265 -7.60 -10.58 20.76
C ALA A 265 -7.85 -12.03 21.18
N ALA A 266 -7.45 -12.46 22.39
CA ALA A 266 -7.45 -13.87 22.79
C ALA A 266 -8.82 -14.55 22.61
N GLY A 267 -9.89 -13.89 23.06
CA GLY A 267 -11.27 -14.40 22.94
C GLY A 267 -11.68 -14.56 21.48
N PHE A 268 -11.46 -13.53 20.67
CA PHE A 268 -11.75 -13.57 19.24
C PHE A 268 -10.94 -14.65 18.50
N LEU A 269 -9.64 -14.76 18.80
CA LEU A 269 -8.76 -15.79 18.23
C LEU A 269 -9.25 -17.20 18.58
N ASN A 270 -9.74 -17.43 19.81
CA ASN A 270 -10.29 -18.73 20.22
C ASN A 270 -11.53 -19.10 19.40
N ASP A 271 -12.40 -18.13 19.13
CA ASP A 271 -13.62 -18.35 18.36
C ASP A 271 -13.32 -18.53 16.87
N ALA A 272 -12.41 -17.73 16.32
CA ALA A 272 -11.99 -17.80 14.93
C ALA A 272 -11.26 -19.12 14.60
N ASP A 273 -10.36 -19.59 15.48
CA ASP A 273 -9.62 -20.85 15.33
C ASP A 273 -10.57 -22.06 15.30
N LYS A 274 -11.64 -22.04 16.10
CA LYS A 274 -12.68 -23.09 16.08
C LYS A 274 -13.55 -23.03 14.83
N ALA A 275 -13.82 -21.82 14.32
CA ALA A 275 -14.76 -21.59 13.23
C ALA A 275 -14.12 -21.72 11.82
N GLN A 276 -12.81 -21.51 11.69
CA GLN A 276 -12.09 -21.56 10.42
C GLN A 276 -11.13 -22.74 10.36
N SER A 277 -11.59 -23.85 9.79
CA SER A 277 -10.71 -24.97 9.45
C SER A 277 -9.68 -24.55 8.41
N GLY A 278 -8.41 -24.89 8.62
CA GLY A 278 -7.35 -24.71 7.60
C GLY A 278 -6.53 -23.43 7.74
N ILE A 279 -6.82 -22.57 8.73
CA ILE A 279 -5.95 -21.46 9.12
C ILE A 279 -5.53 -21.68 10.57
N SER A 280 -4.23 -21.62 10.84
CA SER A 280 -3.74 -21.75 12.21
C SER A 280 -4.04 -20.50 13.04
N ARG A 281 -4.26 -20.67 14.35
CA ARG A 281 -4.30 -19.54 15.30
C ARG A 281 -3.12 -18.57 15.15
N ASP A 282 -1.93 -19.10 14.87
CA ASP A 282 -0.70 -18.31 14.70
C ASP A 282 -0.77 -17.42 13.45
N GLU A 283 -1.23 -17.97 12.32
CA GLU A 283 -1.49 -17.21 11.09
C GLU A 283 -2.61 -16.16 11.30
N LEU A 284 -3.66 -16.50 12.05
CA LEU A 284 -4.73 -15.55 12.41
C LEU A 284 -4.18 -14.38 13.21
N LEU A 285 -3.33 -14.65 14.21
CA LEU A 285 -2.70 -13.62 15.03
C LEU A 285 -1.89 -12.64 14.17
N HIS A 286 -1.04 -13.14 13.28
CA HIS A 286 -0.24 -12.27 12.41
C HIS A 286 -1.09 -11.46 11.42
N ASN A 287 -2.21 -12.01 10.95
CA ASN A 287 -3.17 -11.26 10.14
C ASN A 287 -3.96 -10.20 10.93
N ILE A 288 -4.24 -10.45 12.22
CA ILE A 288 -4.82 -9.44 13.12
C ILE A 288 -3.84 -8.30 13.33
N VAL A 289 -2.57 -8.60 13.63
CA VAL A 289 -1.51 -7.58 13.79
C VAL A 289 -1.42 -6.72 12.52
N PHE A 290 -1.37 -7.36 11.35
CA PHE A 290 -1.32 -6.66 10.07
C PHE A 290 -2.58 -5.79 9.85
N THR A 291 -3.77 -6.34 10.12
CA THR A 291 -5.03 -5.60 9.92
C THR A 291 -5.12 -4.39 10.85
N ALA A 292 -4.78 -4.55 12.13
CA ALA A 292 -4.87 -3.46 13.10
C ALA A 292 -3.82 -2.37 12.85
N ILE A 293 -2.56 -2.75 12.59
CA ILE A 293 -1.48 -1.78 12.45
C ILE A 293 -1.39 -1.25 11.02
N PHE A 294 -1.28 -2.12 10.02
CA PHE A 294 -1.11 -1.73 8.62
C PHE A 294 -2.43 -1.21 8.05
N ASN A 295 -3.50 -2.00 8.03
CA ASN A 295 -4.71 -1.61 7.28
C ASN A 295 -5.55 -0.54 7.99
N ALA A 296 -5.65 -0.58 9.32
CA ALA A 296 -6.56 0.28 10.07
C ALA A 296 -5.91 1.52 10.68
N SER A 297 -4.62 1.47 11.01
CA SER A 297 -3.90 2.58 11.65
C SER A 297 -2.87 3.27 10.76
N GLY A 298 -2.17 2.52 9.90
CA GLY A 298 -1.01 3.04 9.15
C GLY A 298 -1.22 3.28 7.66
N GLY A 299 -2.15 2.56 7.04
CA GLY A 299 -2.45 2.57 5.60
C GLY A 299 -3.49 3.60 5.20
#